data_AF-A0A453LC30-F1
#
_entry.id   AF-A0A453LC30-F1
#
_cell.length_a   1.000
_cell.length_b   1.000
_cell.length_c   1.000
_cell.angle_alpha   90.00
_cell.angle_beta   90.00
_cell.angle_gamma   90.00
#
_symmetry.space_group_name_H-M   'P 1'
#
loop_
_entity.id
_entity.type
_entity.pdbx_description
1 polymer ?
#
loop_
_entity_poly.entity_id
_entity_poly.type
_entity_poly.pdbx_seq_one_letter_code
_entity_poly.pdbx_strand_id
1 'polypeptide(L)' 'SAIETLLEGCDSKYATGDEVQMADVFLAPQIHAGVTRFQIDMSKYPILARLQDAYNEHPAFQAALPANQPDAPPSQ' A
#
# COMPACT_ATOMS: atom_id res chain seq x y z
N SER A 1 10.48 9.65 5.76
CA SER A 1 10.95 8.48 4.97
C SER A 1 11.39 9.00 3.62
N ALA A 2 12.40 8.41 2.96
CA ALA A 2 12.80 8.87 1.62
C ALA A 2 11.63 8.84 0.61
N ILE A 3 10.75 7.83 0.73
CA ILE A 3 9.55 7.71 -0.11
C ILE A 3 8.51 8.78 0.24
N GLU A 4 8.25 9.01 1.53
CA GLU A 4 7.33 10.07 1.97
C GLU A 4 7.75 11.45 1.45
N THR A 5 9.05 11.76 1.53
CA THR A 5 9.63 13.00 1.01
C THR A 5 9.55 13.06 -0.52
N LEU A 6 9.78 11.95 -1.22
CA LEU A 6 9.65 11.90 -2.68
C LEU A 6 8.20 12.17 -3.15
N LEU A 7 7.21 11.85 -2.32
CA LEU A 7 5.79 12.01 -2.60
C LEU A 7 5.22 13.35 -2.11
N GLU A 8 6.04 14.27 -1.60
CA GLU A 8 5.57 15.59 -1.16
C GLU A 8 4.77 16.31 -2.27
N GLY A 9 3.56 16.75 -1.96
CA GLY A 9 2.63 17.37 -2.92
C GLY A 9 1.84 16.38 -3.78
N CYS A 10 1.94 15.07 -3.52
CA CYS A 10 1.10 14.07 -4.18
C CYS A 10 -0.34 14.11 -3.66
N ASP A 11 -1.18 14.85 -4.37
CA ASP A 11 -2.63 14.98 -4.12
C ASP A 11 -3.48 14.07 -5.03
N SER A 12 -2.84 13.28 -5.89
CA SER A 12 -3.51 12.34 -6.78
C SER A 12 -3.99 11.07 -6.06
N LYS A 13 -4.91 10.33 -6.70
CA LYS A 13 -5.50 9.13 -6.11
C LYS A 13 -4.46 8.08 -5.67
N TYR A 14 -3.51 7.78 -6.55
CA TYR A 14 -2.39 6.86 -6.33
C TYR A 14 -1.05 7.62 -6.38
N ALA A 15 0.07 6.94 -6.12
CA ALA A 15 1.39 7.59 -6.15
C ALA A 15 1.78 8.04 -7.55
N THR A 16 1.16 7.48 -8.60
CA THR A 16 1.45 7.78 -10.00
C THR A 16 0.35 8.54 -10.74
N GLY A 17 -0.58 9.19 -10.02
CA GLY A 17 -1.71 9.89 -10.62
C GLY A 17 -3.04 9.21 -10.31
N ASP A 18 -3.96 9.21 -11.27
CA ASP A 18 -5.32 8.68 -11.09
C ASP A 18 -5.46 7.21 -11.50
N GLU A 19 -4.42 6.64 -12.09
CA GLU A 19 -4.34 5.23 -12.48
C GLU A 19 -3.14 4.56 -11.83
N VAL A 20 -3.32 3.28 -11.47
CA VAL A 20 -2.26 2.43 -10.90
C VAL A 20 -1.19 2.19 -11.96
N GLN A 21 0.06 2.50 -11.63
CA GLN A 21 1.23 2.17 -12.45
C GLN A 21 2.26 1.39 -11.62
N MET A 22 3.41 1.12 -12.24
CA MET A 22 4.45 0.26 -11.67
C MET A 22 4.87 0.66 -10.25
N ALA A 23 4.98 1.96 -9.95
CA ALA A 23 5.39 2.40 -8.61
C ALA A 23 4.38 1.99 -7.53
N ASP A 24 3.07 2.07 -7.81
CA ASP A 24 2.04 1.64 -6.87
C ASP A 24 2.09 0.13 -6.62
N VAL A 25 2.37 -0.66 -7.67
CA VAL A 25 2.54 -2.12 -7.57
C VAL A 25 3.68 -2.48 -6.62
N PHE A 26 4.76 -1.69 -6.58
CA PHE A 26 5.84 -1.86 -5.60
C PHE A 26 5.50 -1.30 -4.22
N LEU A 27 4.79 -0.17 -4.15
CA LEU A 27 4.46 0.49 -2.87
C LEU A 27 3.43 -0.29 -2.06
N ALA A 28 2.35 -0.76 -2.70
CA ALA A 28 1.24 -1.43 -2.02
C ALA A 28 1.68 -2.58 -1.09
N PRO A 29 2.48 -3.57 -1.53
CA PRO A 29 2.91 -4.66 -0.64
C PRO A 29 3.87 -4.19 0.46
N GLN A 30 4.72 -3.20 0.20
CA GLN A 30 5.68 -2.67 1.19
C GLN A 30 4.95 -1.94 2.32
N ILE A 31 3.97 -1.10 1.97
CA ILE A 31 3.15 -0.40 2.95
C ILE A 31 2.29 -1.39 3.74
N HIS A 32 1.65 -2.33 3.04
CA HIS A 32 0.84 -3.38 3.68
C HIS A 32 1.66 -4.16 4.71
N ALA A 33 2.84 -4.67 4.34
CA ALA A 33 3.72 -5.39 5.27
C ALA A 33 4.23 -4.49 6.41
N GLY A 34 4.54 -3.22 6.13
CA GLY A 34 4.90 -2.22 7.14
C GLY A 34 3.87 -2.13 8.26
N VAL A 35 2.58 -2.11 7.90
CA VAL A 35 1.48 -2.03 8.87
C VAL A 35 1.19 -3.38 9.53
N THR A 36 0.96 -4.43 8.73
CA THR A 36 0.43 -5.70 9.26
C THR A 36 1.48 -6.57 9.93
N ARG A 37 2.72 -6.55 9.42
CA ARG A 37 3.81 -7.40 9.93
C ARG A 37 4.72 -6.65 10.89
N PHE A 38 5.06 -5.40 10.57
CA PHE A 38 6.03 -4.62 11.33
C PHE A 38 5.41 -3.58 12.26
N GLN A 39 4.08 -3.40 12.22
CA GLN A 39 3.34 -2.50 13.11
C GLN A 39 3.90 -1.08 13.09
N ILE A 40 4.32 -0.61 11.91
CA ILE A 40 4.81 0.75 11.72
C ILE A 40 3.67 1.74 11.97
N ASP A 41 3.94 2.73 12.82
CA ASP A 41 3.04 3.85 13.07
C ASP A 41 2.96 4.76 11.84
N MET A 42 1.89 4.58 11.05
CA MET A 42 1.64 5.31 9.81
C MET A 42 1.25 6.78 10.03
N SER A 43 0.96 7.21 11.27
CA SER A 43 0.69 8.64 11.55
C SER A 43 1.91 9.53 11.23
N LYS A 44 3.11 8.96 11.15
CA LYS A 44 4.36 9.61 10.77
C LYS A 44 4.55 9.72 9.24
N TYR A 45 3.69 9.08 8.46
CA TYR A 45 3.78 8.97 7.00
C TYR A 45 2.41 9.19 6.36
N PRO A 46 1.83 10.40 6.48
CA PRO A 46 0.44 10.68 6.10
C PRO A 46 0.13 10.40 4.61
N ILE A 47 1.07 10.62 3.70
CA ILE A 47 0.87 10.35 2.27
C ILE A 47 0.84 8.84 2.04
N LEU A 48 1.79 8.09 2.61
CA LEU A 48 1.78 6.63 2.52
C LEU A 48 0.58 6.00 3.22
N ALA A 49 0.08 6.59 4.31
CA ALA A 49 -1.16 6.17 4.96
C ALA A 49 -2.37 6.35 4.03
N ARG A 50 -2.52 7.52 3.40
CA ARG A 50 -3.58 7.78 2.42
C ARG A 50 -3.51 6.82 1.23
N LEU A 51 -2.31 6.56 0.71
CA LEU A 51 -2.09 5.62 -0.38
C LEU A 51 -2.44 4.19 0.03
N GLN A 52 -2.14 3.80 1.26
CA GLN A 52 -2.55 2.51 1.81
C GLN A 52 -4.06 2.30 1.70
N ASP A 53 -4.84 3.30 2.11
CA ASP A 53 -6.30 3.25 2.06
C ASP A 53 -6.77 3.13 0.61
N ALA A 54 -6.24 3.95 -0.29
CA ALA A 54 -6.55 3.88 -1.72
C ALA A 54 -6.19 2.52 -2.36
N TYR A 55 -5.09 1.90 -1.95
CA TYR A 55 -4.70 0.57 -2.42
C TYR A 55 -5.60 -0.52 -1.84
N ASN A 56 -5.99 -0.43 -0.57
CA ASN A 56 -6.89 -1.39 0.08
C ASN A 56 -8.28 -1.44 -0.56
N GLU A 57 -8.71 -0.37 -1.21
CA GLU A 57 -9.96 -0.30 -1.97
C GLU A 57 -9.87 -0.86 -3.40
N HIS A 58 -8.66 -1.02 -3.95
CA HIS A 58 -8.50 -1.45 -5.34
C HIS A 58 -8.68 -2.98 -5.47
N PRO A 59 -9.60 -3.48 -6.33
CA PRO A 59 -9.90 -4.91 -6.41
C PRO A 59 -8.68 -5.79 -6.73
N ALA A 60 -7.76 -5.31 -7.58
CA ALA A 60 -6.55 -6.06 -7.91
C ALA A 60 -5.60 -6.23 -6.70
N PHE A 61 -5.50 -5.23 -5.82
CA PHE A 61 -4.66 -5.34 -4.63
C PHE A 61 -5.34 -6.21 -3.55
N GLN A 62 -6.66 -6.14 -3.42
CA GLN A 62 -7.42 -7.06 -2.57
C GLN A 62 -7.23 -8.53 -2.99
N ALA A 63 -7.36 -8.81 -4.29
CA ALA A 63 -7.12 -10.16 -4.83
C ALA A 63 -5.67 -10.63 -4.62
N ALA A 64 -4.71 -9.69 -4.61
CA ALA A 64 -3.29 -9.97 -4.39
C ALA A 64 -2.87 -10.05 -2.91
N LEU A 65 -3.80 -9.91 -1.95
CA LEU A 65 -3.48 -10.05 -0.53
C LEU A 65 -2.88 -11.44 -0.25
N PRO A 66 -1.89 -11.55 0.66
CA PRO A 66 -1.28 -12.84 1.00
C PRO A 66 -2.28 -13.91 1.43
N ALA A 67 -3.33 -13.54 2.16
CA ALA A 67 -4.39 -14.45 2.61
C ALA A 67 -5.28 -14.99 1.48
N ASN A 68 -5.27 -14.36 0.32
CA ASN A 68 -6.09 -14.74 -0.85
C ASN A 68 -5.29 -15.57 -1.87
N GLN A 69 -4.03 -15.89 -1.58
CA GLN A 69 -3.19 -16.69 -2.48
C GLN A 69 -3.44 -18.19 -2.30
N PRO A 70 -3.28 -19.01 -3.36
CA PRO A 70 -3.52 -20.46 -3.28
C PRO A 70 -2.63 -21.20 -2.26
N ASP A 71 -1.47 -20.63 -1.94
CA ASP A 71 -0.48 -21.14 -0.99
C ASP A 71 -0.58 -20.48 0.39
N ALA A 72 -1.61 -19.65 0.63
CA ALA A 72 -1.86 -19.06 1.93
C ALA A 72 -2.03 -20.16 2.99
N PRO A 73 -1.39 -20.03 4.17
CA PRO A 73 -1.60 -20.98 5.25
C PRO A 73 -3.08 -20.96 5.69
N PRO A 74 -3.64 -22.09 6.17
CA PRO A 74 -5.01 -22.13 6.66
C PRO A 74 -5.24 -21.09 7.76
N SER A 75 -6.42 -20.46 7.76
CA SER A 75 -6.87 -19.60 8.84
C SER A 75 -6.79 -20.36 10.17
N GLN A 76 -6.10 -19.81 11.17
CA GLN A 76 -6.09 -20.35 12.53
C GLN A 76 -7.39 -20.04 13.27
#